data_AF-Q1MLQ2-F1
#
_entry.id   AF-Q1MLQ2-F1
#
_cell.length_a   1.000
_cell.length_b   1.000
_cell.length_c   1.000
_cell.angle_alpha   90.00
_cell.angle_beta   90.00
_cell.angle_gamma   90.00
#
_symmetry.space_group_name_H-M   'P 1'
#
loop_
_entity.id
_entity.type
_entity.pdbx_description
1 polymer ?
#
loop_
_entity_poly.entity_id
_entity_poly.type
_entity_poly.pdbx_seq_one_letter_code
_entity_poly.pdbx_strand_id
1 'polypeptide(L)'
;MKALLPALFAGAMLAGCSSADTPALEPIPGSITYGGQPRTKLTKSPVGSAVYNQFYNGTGQRVEETYILQPDRSLKLVRREIGPDFPD
;
A
#
# COMPACT_ATOMS: atom_id res chain seq x y z
N MET A 1 49.87 -34.03 -19.36
CA MET A 1 48.80 -34.66 -18.57
C MET A 1 47.77 -33.57 -18.31
N LYS A 2 46.57 -33.68 -18.91
CA LYS A 2 45.50 -32.70 -18.74
C LYS A 2 44.87 -32.87 -17.36
N ALA A 3 44.73 -31.79 -16.59
CA ALA A 3 43.79 -31.72 -15.48
C ALA A 3 42.72 -30.70 -15.85
N LEU A 4 41.62 -31.21 -16.39
CA LEU A 4 40.30 -30.58 -16.30
C LEU A 4 39.87 -30.66 -14.83
N LEU A 5 39.33 -29.57 -14.27
CA LEU A 5 38.02 -29.60 -13.60
C LEU A 5 37.58 -28.14 -13.33
N PRO A 6 36.30 -27.80 -13.58
CA PRO A 6 35.83 -26.42 -13.75
C PRO A 6 35.55 -25.76 -12.40
N ALA A 7 35.99 -24.50 -12.25
CA ALA A 7 35.62 -23.66 -11.12
C ALA A 7 34.15 -23.25 -11.25
N LEU A 8 33.34 -24.04 -10.56
CA LEU A 8 31.94 -23.88 -10.23
C LEU A 8 31.71 -22.56 -9.48
N PHE A 9 30.48 -22.04 -9.61
CA PHE A 9 29.87 -20.94 -8.82
C PHE A 9 30.19 -19.49 -9.21
N ALA A 10 29.45 -18.98 -10.19
CA ALA A 10 29.13 -17.55 -10.29
C ALA A 10 27.62 -17.36 -10.55
N GLY A 11 26.80 -17.86 -9.62
CA GLY A 11 25.36 -17.61 -9.57
C GLY A 11 25.04 -16.82 -8.32
N ALA A 12 25.45 -15.55 -8.26
CA ALA A 12 25.03 -14.64 -7.19
C ALA A 12 23.52 -14.42 -7.34
N MET A 13 22.74 -15.16 -6.54
CA MET A 13 21.31 -14.92 -6.43
C MET A 13 21.10 -13.52 -5.87
N LEU A 14 20.62 -12.62 -6.72
CA LEU A 14 20.05 -11.35 -6.27
C LEU A 14 18.81 -11.70 -5.44
N ALA A 15 18.98 -11.80 -4.13
CA ALA A 15 17.87 -11.79 -3.19
C ALA A 15 17.22 -10.40 -3.32
N GLY A 16 16.17 -10.33 -4.15
CA GLY A 16 15.35 -9.13 -4.27
C GLY A 16 14.76 -8.81 -2.90
N CYS A 17 14.91 -7.56 -2.47
CA CYS A 17 14.20 -7.05 -1.31
C CYS A 17 12.70 -7.12 -1.61
N SER A 18 12.03 -8.19 -1.17
CA SER A 18 10.57 -8.18 -1.06
C SER A 18 10.26 -7.18 0.04
N SER A 19 9.77 -6.00 -0.35
CA SER A 19 9.22 -5.02 0.58
C SER A 19 8.19 -5.75 1.43
N ALA A 20 8.54 -6.01 2.69
CA ALA A 20 7.68 -6.73 3.62
C ALA A 20 6.30 -6.06 3.59
N ASP A 21 5.28 -6.87 3.34
CA ASP A 21 3.89 -6.44 3.40
C ASP A 21 3.63 -5.93 4.82
N THR A 22 3.73 -4.61 4.98
CA THR A 22 3.19 -3.92 6.15
C THR A 22 1.76 -4.39 6.32
N PRO A 23 1.35 -4.85 7.51
CA PRO A 23 -0.02 -5.32 7.74
C PRO A 23 -0.98 -4.24 7.24
N ALA A 24 -1.77 -4.59 6.23
CA ALA A 24 -2.68 -3.66 5.60
C ALA A 24 -3.70 -3.24 6.65
N LEU A 25 -3.82 -1.94 6.89
CA LEU A 25 -4.84 -1.38 7.78
C LEU A 25 -6.21 -1.81 7.27
N GLU A 26 -7.01 -2.40 8.16
CA GLU A 26 -8.36 -2.84 7.80
C GLU A 26 -9.26 -1.62 7.52
N PRO A 27 -10.02 -1.62 6.41
CA PRO A 27 -10.98 -0.55 6.11
C PRO A 27 -12.09 -0.47 7.16
N ILE A 28 -12.51 0.74 7.51
CA ILE A 28 -13.63 0.99 8.44
C ILE A 28 -14.79 1.66 7.70
N PRO A 29 -16.02 1.71 8.25
CA PRO A 29 -17.10 2.46 7.62
C PRO A 29 -16.67 3.89 7.29
N GLY A 30 -16.73 4.27 6.01
CA GLY A 30 -16.26 5.55 5.48
C GLY A 30 -14.92 5.50 4.71
N SER A 31 -14.12 4.45 4.88
CA SER A 31 -12.95 4.18 4.06
C SER A 31 -13.33 3.93 2.59
N ILE A 32 -12.47 4.30 1.64
CA ILE A 32 -12.71 4.10 0.20
C ILE A 32 -12.85 2.62 -0.15
N THR A 33 -12.10 1.76 0.54
CA THR A 33 -12.07 0.32 0.31
C THR A 33 -13.06 -0.46 1.18
N TYR A 34 -13.87 0.22 1.99
CA TYR A 34 -14.87 -0.42 2.84
C TYR A 34 -16.01 -1.02 2.01
N GLY A 35 -16.29 -2.31 2.21
CA GLY A 35 -17.31 -3.03 1.42
C GLY A 35 -16.90 -3.30 -0.04
N GLY A 36 -15.62 -3.06 -0.38
CA GLY A 36 -15.09 -3.20 -1.73
C GLY A 36 -14.70 -1.85 -2.35
N GLN A 37 -13.79 -1.88 -3.32
CA GLN A 37 -13.23 -0.66 -3.89
C GLN A 37 -14.02 -0.17 -5.11
N PRO A 38 -14.53 1.08 -5.11
CA PRO A 38 -15.15 1.68 -6.29
C PRO A 38 -14.09 1.96 -7.37
N ARG A 39 -14.31 1.42 -8.58
CA ARG A 39 -13.33 1.45 -9.69
C ARG A 39 -13.38 2.72 -10.55
N THR A 40 -14.35 3.61 -10.32
CA THR A 40 -14.76 4.60 -11.33
C THR A 40 -13.89 5.86 -11.41
N LYS A 41 -12.95 6.09 -10.47
CA LYS A 41 -12.16 7.35 -10.42
C LYS A 41 -10.63 7.21 -10.42
N LEU A 42 -10.09 5.99 -10.57
CA LEU A 42 -8.65 5.72 -10.38
C LEU A 42 -7.87 5.41 -11.68
N THR A 43 -8.52 5.51 -12.83
CA THR A 43 -7.92 5.14 -14.12
C THR A 43 -6.99 6.22 -14.70
N LYS A 44 -7.08 7.46 -14.22
CA LYS A 44 -6.30 8.60 -14.73
C LYS A 44 -5.02 8.90 -13.95
N SER A 45 -4.93 8.47 -12.70
CA SER A 45 -3.75 8.71 -11.86
C SER A 45 -2.63 7.70 -12.17
N PRO A 46 -1.34 8.08 -12.13
CA PRO A 46 -0.22 7.14 -12.21
C PRO A 46 -0.22 6.11 -11.06
N VAL A 47 0.32 4.92 -11.33
CA VAL A 47 0.60 3.95 -10.26
C VAL A 47 1.58 4.55 -9.26
N GLY A 48 1.38 4.30 -7.97
CA GLY A 48 2.13 4.89 -6.87
C GLY A 48 1.58 6.25 -6.39
N SER A 49 0.58 6.83 -7.06
CA SER A 49 -0.04 8.07 -6.60
C SER A 49 -0.70 7.91 -5.24
N ALA A 50 -0.56 8.95 -4.41
CA ALA A 50 -1.28 9.09 -3.16
C ALA A 50 -2.72 9.54 -3.40
N VAL A 51 -3.66 8.90 -2.71
CA VAL A 51 -5.08 9.27 -2.66
C VAL A 51 -5.44 9.53 -1.21
N TYR A 52 -6.03 10.69 -0.94
CA TYR A 52 -6.41 11.11 0.40
C TYR A 52 -7.93 10.97 0.57
N ASN A 53 -8.34 10.48 1.73
CA ASN A 53 -9.75 10.39 2.13
C ASN A 53 -9.90 10.97 3.53
N GLN A 54 -10.95 11.76 3.74
CA GLN A 54 -11.27 12.34 5.03
C GLN A 54 -12.76 12.15 5.30
N PHE A 55 -13.10 11.64 6.47
CA PHE A 55 -14.48 11.41 6.88
C PHE A 55 -14.61 11.43 8.41
N TYR A 56 -15.84 11.43 8.90
CA TYR A 56 -16.15 11.25 10.31
C TYR A 56 -16.57 9.81 10.57
N ASN A 57 -15.97 9.18 11.58
CA ASN A 57 -16.40 7.84 12.00
C ASN A 57 -17.72 7.91 12.81
N GLY A 58 -18.23 6.75 13.22
CA GLY A 58 -19.47 6.65 14.02
C GLY A 58 -19.40 7.30 15.40
N THR A 59 -18.22 7.64 15.90
CA THR A 59 -18.02 8.35 17.17
C THR A 59 -17.84 9.86 16.99
N GLY A 60 -17.92 10.36 15.73
CA GLY A 60 -17.77 11.78 15.41
C GLY A 60 -16.32 12.27 15.36
N GLN A 61 -15.34 11.37 15.37
CA GLN A 61 -13.92 11.72 15.25
C GLN A 61 -13.54 11.86 13.78
N ARG A 62 -12.66 12.82 13.48
CA ARG A 62 -12.11 12.97 12.13
C ARG A 62 -11.12 11.84 11.87
N VAL A 63 -11.31 11.18 10.73
CA VAL A 63 -10.43 10.15 10.21
C VAL A 63 -9.81 10.65 8.91
N GLU A 64 -8.49 10.65 8.87
CA GLU A 64 -7.69 10.99 7.69
C GLU A 64 -6.94 9.75 7.22
N GLU A 65 -7.16 9.36 5.97
CA GLU A 65 -6.56 8.17 5.38
C GLU A 65 -5.75 8.54 4.14
N THR A 66 -4.58 7.92 4.04
CA THR A 66 -3.73 7.98 2.85
C THR A 66 -3.62 6.60 2.22
N TYR A 67 -3.91 6.56 0.92
CA TYR A 67 -3.86 5.36 0.09
C TYR A 67 -2.81 5.50 -0.99
N ILE A 68 -2.19 4.39 -1.37
CA ILE A 68 -1.32 4.32 -2.55
C ILE A 68 -1.98 3.49 -3.64
N LEU A 69 -2.09 4.06 -4.83
CA LEU A 69 -2.59 3.37 -6.01
C LEU A 69 -1.61 2.28 -6.45
N GLN A 70 -2.05 1.03 -6.38
CA GLN A 70 -1.27 -0.15 -6.74
C GLN A 70 -1.31 -0.41 -8.27
N PRO A 71 -0.37 -1.24 -8.81
CA PRO A 71 -0.33 -1.58 -10.23
C PRO A 71 -1.62 -2.21 -10.78
N ASP A 72 -2.36 -2.96 -9.95
CA ASP A 72 -3.66 -3.57 -10.27
C ASP A 72 -4.84 -2.59 -10.18
N ARG A 73 -4.54 -1.29 -10.01
CA ARG A 73 -5.50 -0.21 -9.75
C ARG A 73 -6.26 -0.34 -8.42
N SER A 74 -5.82 -1.22 -7.53
CA SER A 74 -6.33 -1.24 -6.17
C SER A 74 -5.75 -0.09 -5.32
N LEU A 75 -6.43 0.28 -4.24
CA LEU A 75 -5.92 1.24 -3.27
C LEU A 75 -5.43 0.48 -2.04
N LYS A 76 -4.14 0.59 -1.75
CA LYS A 76 -3.57 0.09 -0.48
C LYS A 76 -3.65 1.21 0.55
N LEU A 77 -4.35 0.98 1.66
CA LEU A 77 -4.35 1.89 2.79
C LEU A 77 -2.98 1.82 3.49
N VAL A 78 -2.25 2.93 3.51
CA VAL A 78 -0.88 2.98 4.08
C VAL A 78 -0.79 3.78 5.37
N ARG A 79 -1.75 4.69 5.62
CA ARG A 79 -1.80 5.52 6.83
C ARG A 79 -3.24 5.85 7.17
N ARG A 80 -3.57 5.80 8.46
CA ARG A 80 -4.80 6.30 9.04
C ARG A 80 -4.46 7.11 10.28
N GLU A 81 -5.03 8.29 10.40
CA GLU A 81 -4.95 9.13 11.60
C GLU A 81 -6.36 9.42 12.08
N ILE A 82 -6.54 9.36 13.40
CA ILE A 82 -7.82 9.63 14.05
C ILE A 82 -7.55 10.72 15.07
N GLY A 83 -8.25 11.84 14.96
CA GLY A 83 -8.03 12.99 15.82
C GLY A 83 -9.28 13.84 15.99
N PRO A 84 -9.26 14.75 16.97
CA PRO A 84 -10.27 15.79 17.07
C PRO A 84 -10.18 16.73 15.85
N ASP A 85 -11.29 17.37 15.52
CA ASP A 85 -11.32 18.33 14.42
C ASP A 85 -10.46 19.57 14.66
N PHE A 86 -10.33 19.92 15.93
CA PHE A 86 -9.61 21.08 16.42
C PHE A 86 -8.41 20.61 17.23
N PRO A 87 -7.22 21.22 17.04
CA PRO A 87 -6.08 20.96 17.92
C PRO A 87 -6.41 21.44 19.34
N ASP A 88 -6.03 20.63 20.33
CA ASP A 88 -6.14 20.94 21.76
C ASP A 88 -5.21 22.10 22.18
#